data_AF-A0A7C4IFF5-F1
#
_entry.id   AF-A0A7C4IFF5-F1
#
_cell.length_a   1.000
_cell.length_b   1.000
_cell.length_c   1.000
_cell.angle_alpha   90.00
_cell.angle_beta   90.00
_cell.angle_gamma   90.00
#
_symmetry.space_group_name_H-M   'P 1'
#
loop_
_entity.id
_entity.type
_entity.pdbx_description
1 polymer ?
#
loop_
_entity_poly.entity_id
_entity_poly.type
_entity_poly.pdbx_seq_one_letter_code
_entity_poly.pdbx_strand_id
1 'polypeptide(L)'
;MSVSIGQDKESWKESWKKLTVEQEIRMWDYYGLRPWILKYVPRFGKVIEAGCGLGRYVFLLHRLGIDIEGIDFSDETINEVKE
;
A
#
# COMPACT_ATOMS: atom_id res chain seq x y z
N MET A 1 9.54 17.70 -24.68
CA MET A 1 9.09 17.81 -23.27
C MET A 1 8.92 16.40 -22.75
N SER A 2 9.68 15.99 -21.74
CA SER A 2 9.47 14.68 -21.10
C SER A 2 8.19 14.76 -20.27
N VAL A 3 7.15 14.05 -20.67
CA VAL A 3 5.93 13.91 -19.87
C VAL A 3 6.30 13.07 -18.65
N SER A 4 6.19 13.65 -17.46
CA SER A 4 6.26 12.86 -16.21
C SER A 4 5.05 11.94 -16.18
N ILE A 5 5.28 10.62 -16.19
CA ILE A 5 4.24 9.59 -16.16
C ILE A 5 3.71 9.33 -14.72
N GLY A 6 3.77 10.32 -13.83
CA GLY A 6 3.26 10.20 -12.45
C GLY A 6 4.16 9.35 -11.55
N GLN A 7 5.45 9.68 -11.48
CA GLN A 7 6.43 9.02 -10.61
C GLN A 7 7.09 10.00 -9.62
N ASP A 8 6.53 11.21 -9.46
CA ASP A 8 7.01 12.20 -8.51
C ASP A 8 6.21 12.18 -7.20
N LYS A 9 6.85 12.63 -6.13
CA LYS A 9 6.28 12.59 -4.77
C LYS A 9 4.99 13.42 -4.64
N GLU A 10 4.90 14.56 -5.31
CA GLU A 10 3.76 15.48 -5.16
C GLU A 10 2.49 14.91 -5.78
N SER A 11 2.60 14.28 -6.96
CA SER A 11 1.47 13.62 -7.62
C SER A 11 0.83 12.55 -6.72
N TRP A 12 1.64 11.66 -6.14
CA TRP A 12 1.15 10.59 -5.28
C TRP A 12 0.64 11.09 -3.94
N LYS A 13 1.29 12.09 -3.35
CA LYS A 13 0.81 12.78 -2.16
C LYS A 13 -0.60 13.33 -2.36
N GLU A 14 -0.83 14.04 -3.47
CA GLU A 14 -2.14 14.63 -3.79
C GLU A 14 -3.21 13.56 -4.07
N SER A 15 -2.82 12.40 -4.58
CA SER A 15 -3.71 11.24 -4.72
C SER A 15 -4.10 10.65 -3.37
N TRP A 16 -3.13 10.43 -2.47
CA TRP A 16 -3.40 9.81 -1.17
C TRP A 16 -4.23 10.70 -0.25
N LYS A 17 -4.03 12.03 -0.27
CA LYS A 17 -4.82 13.01 0.53
C LYS A 17 -6.33 12.97 0.31
N LYS A 18 -6.77 12.42 -0.82
CA LYS A 18 -8.19 12.35 -1.18
C LYS A 18 -8.88 11.12 -0.62
N LEU A 19 -8.12 10.23 0.01
CA LEU A 19 -8.57 8.92 0.47
C LEU A 19 -8.26 8.78 1.96
N THR A 20 -9.05 7.96 2.65
CA THR A 20 -8.72 7.51 4.01
C THR A 20 -8.17 6.08 3.97
N VAL A 21 -7.46 5.70 5.03
CA VAL A 21 -6.99 4.32 5.24
C VAL A 21 -8.15 3.31 5.11
N GLU A 22 -9.30 3.59 5.70
CA GLU A 22 -10.47 2.70 5.64
C GLU A 22 -11.04 2.59 4.24
N GLN A 23 -11.05 3.69 3.47
CA GLN A 23 -11.49 3.66 2.08
C GLN A 23 -10.60 2.73 1.27
N GLU A 24 -9.27 2.83 1.44
CA GLU A 24 -8.35 1.93 0.74
C GLU A 24 -8.50 0.48 1.20
N ILE A 25 -8.60 0.20 2.50
CA ILE A 25 -8.82 -1.18 2.99
C ILE A 25 -10.09 -1.80 2.39
N ARG A 26 -11.16 -1.03 2.20
CA ARG A 26 -12.40 -1.52 1.57
C ARG A 26 -12.22 -1.90 0.10
N MET A 27 -11.21 -1.36 -0.58
CA MET A 27 -10.91 -1.66 -1.99
C MET A 27 -10.20 -3.00 -2.20
N TRP A 28 -9.95 -3.76 -1.13
CA TRP A 28 -9.25 -5.03 -1.18
C TRP A 28 -9.79 -5.97 -2.27
N ASP A 29 -11.09 -6.24 -2.29
CA ASP A 29 -11.68 -7.17 -3.25
C ASP A 29 -12.01 -6.50 -4.60
N TYR A 30 -12.07 -5.17 -4.66
CA TYR A 30 -12.49 -4.42 -5.85
C TYR A 30 -11.57 -4.66 -7.05
N TYR A 31 -10.25 -4.62 -6.83
CA TYR A 31 -9.26 -4.78 -7.90
C TYR A 31 -8.98 -6.24 -8.28
N GLY A 32 -9.60 -7.22 -7.60
CA GLY A 32 -9.47 -8.65 -7.93
C GLY A 32 -8.07 -9.26 -7.71
N LEU A 33 -7.14 -8.52 -7.11
CA LEU A 33 -5.76 -9.00 -6.89
C LEU A 33 -5.61 -9.92 -5.68
N ARG A 34 -6.55 -9.87 -4.73
CA ARG A 34 -6.55 -10.68 -3.51
C ARG A 34 -6.19 -12.15 -3.72
N PRO A 35 -6.87 -12.94 -4.58
CA PRO A 35 -6.58 -14.36 -4.72
C PRO A 35 -5.13 -14.61 -5.17
N TRP A 36 -4.58 -13.74 -6.01
CA TRP A 36 -3.22 -13.86 -6.52
C TRP A 36 -2.19 -13.47 -5.47
N ILE A 37 -2.40 -12.36 -4.75
CA ILE A 37 -1.55 -11.93 -3.65
C ILE A 37 -1.50 -13.03 -2.58
N LEU A 38 -2.66 -13.52 -2.15
CA LEU A 38 -2.73 -14.58 -1.14
C LEU A 38 -2.09 -15.88 -1.62
N LYS A 39 -2.18 -16.22 -2.90
CA LYS A 39 -1.55 -17.42 -3.45
C LYS A 39 -0.02 -17.36 -3.41
N TYR A 40 0.58 -16.20 -3.68
CA TYR A 40 2.03 -16.10 -3.93
C TYR A 40 2.83 -15.37 -2.86
N VAL A 41 2.20 -14.62 -1.96
CA VAL A 41 2.95 -13.91 -0.92
C VAL A 41 3.71 -14.89 0.00
N PRO A 42 4.99 -14.64 0.30
CA PRO A 42 5.75 -15.49 1.21
C PRO A 42 5.05 -15.67 2.57
N ARG A 43 5.18 -16.87 3.14
CA ARG A 43 4.58 -17.22 4.44
C ARG A 43 5.60 -17.27 5.59
N PHE A 44 6.89 -17.19 5.26
CA PHE A 44 7.98 -17.28 6.20
C PHE A 44 8.99 -16.17 5.92
N GLY A 45 9.62 -15.69 6.99
CA GLY A 45 10.52 -14.54 6.92
C GLY A 45 9.78 -13.21 6.80
N LYS A 46 10.57 -12.14 6.63
CA LYS A 46 10.07 -10.77 6.58
C LYS A 46 9.71 -10.38 5.15
N VAL A 47 8.50 -9.86 4.97
CA VAL A 47 7.94 -9.41 3.68
C VAL A 47 8.00 -7.89 3.61
N ILE A 48 8.24 -7.36 2.41
CA ILE A 48 8.16 -5.92 2.15
C ILE A 48 7.14 -5.63 1.05
N GLU A 49 6.23 -4.69 1.30
CA GLU A 49 5.36 -4.11 0.27
C GLU A 49 5.97 -2.77 -0.18
N ALA A 50 6.55 -2.77 -1.38
CA ALA A 50 7.16 -1.57 -1.97
C ALA A 50 6.10 -0.72 -2.69
N GLY A 51 5.95 0.54 -2.27
CA GLY A 51 4.87 1.41 -2.72
C GLY A 51 3.56 1.09 -2.03
N CYS A 52 3.58 0.99 -0.70
CA CYS A 52 2.42 0.53 0.06
C CYS A 52 1.29 1.58 0.17
N GLY A 53 1.55 2.85 -0.13
CA GLY A 53 0.58 3.94 0.03
C GLY A 53 -0.03 3.95 1.43
N LEU A 54 -1.36 3.98 1.50
CA LEU A 54 -2.14 3.90 2.75
C LEU A 54 -2.21 2.48 3.36
N GLY A 55 -1.37 1.54 2.91
CA GLY A 55 -1.11 0.28 3.60
C GLY A 55 -2.16 -0.82 3.39
N ARG A 56 -3.00 -0.74 2.36
CA ARG A 56 -4.11 -1.70 2.12
C ARG A 56 -3.68 -3.16 2.27
N TYR A 57 -2.61 -3.58 1.59
CA TYR A 57 -2.17 -4.97 1.63
C TYR A 57 -1.30 -5.26 2.86
N VAL A 58 -0.50 -4.30 3.35
CA VAL A 58 0.18 -4.39 4.66
C VAL A 58 -0.80 -4.79 5.75
N PHE A 59 -1.89 -4.04 5.94
CA PHE A 59 -2.89 -4.29 6.99
C PHE A 59 -3.57 -5.64 6.85
N LEU A 60 -3.96 -5.98 5.63
CA LEU A 60 -4.50 -7.30 5.30
C LEU A 60 -3.52 -8.40 5.74
N LEU A 61 -2.30 -8.39 5.21
CA LEU A 61 -1.38 -9.50 5.30
C LEU A 61 -0.86 -9.64 6.72
N HIS A 62 -0.63 -8.51 7.40
CA HIS A 62 -0.33 -8.46 8.82
C HIS A 62 -1.45 -9.11 9.65
N ARG A 63 -2.73 -8.80 9.36
CA ARG A 63 -3.88 -9.42 10.04
C ARG A 63 -4.00 -10.93 9.78
N LEU A 64 -3.41 -11.43 8.71
CA LEU A 64 -3.30 -12.87 8.43
C LEU A 64 -2.05 -13.53 9.03
N GLY A 65 -1.28 -12.81 9.85
CA GLY A 65 -0.10 -13.32 10.54
C GLY A 65 1.18 -13.31 9.72
N ILE A 66 1.21 -12.59 8.59
CA ILE A 66 2.44 -12.41 7.81
C ILE A 66 3.26 -11.28 8.44
N ASP A 67 4.55 -11.55 8.70
CA ASP A 67 5.52 -10.54 9.12
C ASP A 67 5.85 -9.64 7.93
N ILE A 68 5.18 -8.48 7.85
CA ILE A 68 5.25 -7.57 6.70
C ILE A 68 5.45 -6.12 7.15
N GLU A 69 6.29 -5.40 6.39
CA GLU A 69 6.44 -3.95 6.48
C GLU A 69 6.11 -3.29 5.14
N GLY A 70 5.42 -2.15 5.19
CA GLY A 70 5.19 -1.30 4.04
C GLY A 70 6.27 -0.23 3.93
N ILE A 71 6.72 0.05 2.72
CA ILE A 71 7.52 1.23 2.43
C ILE A 71 6.85 2.06 1.35
N ASP A 72 6.88 3.37 1.53
CA ASP A 72 6.44 4.34 0.54
C ASP A 72 7.36 5.56 0.59
N PHE A 73 7.65 6.13 -0.56
CA PHE A 73 8.46 7.34 -0.72
C PHE A 73 7.74 8.64 -0.29
N SER A 74 6.43 8.58 -0.06
CA SER A 74 5.61 9.68 0.48
C SER A 74 5.64 9.66 2.01
N ASP A 75 6.52 10.47 2.61
CA ASP A 75 6.65 10.57 4.06
C ASP A 75 5.34 11.00 4.74
N GLU A 76 4.59 11.89 4.10
CA GLU A 76 3.28 12.36 4.60
C GLU A 76 2.25 11.22 4.66
N THR A 77 2.18 10.39 3.62
CA THR A 77 1.29 9.21 3.59
C THR A 77 1.68 8.20 4.66
N ILE A 78 2.98 7.96 4.87
CA ILE A 78 3.45 7.05 5.92
C ILE A 78 3.12 7.59 7.32
N ASN A 79 3.23 8.90 7.53
CA ASN A 79 2.91 9.51 8.82
C ASN A 79 1.41 9.41 9.14
N GLU A 80 0.52 9.58 8.16
CA GLU A 80 -0.93 9.39 8.33
C GLU A 80 -1.29 7.96 8.78
N VAL A 81 -0.56 6.95 8.28
CA VAL A 81 -0.83 5.53 8.58
C VAL A 81 -0.28 5.09 9.94
N LYS A 82 0.72 5.79 10.48
CA LYS A 82 1.44 5.42 11.72
C LYS A 82 0.82 5.98 13.00
N GLU A 83 -0.11 6.92 12.89
CA GLU A 83 -0.89 7.46 14.03
C GLU A 83 -2.05 6.51 14.41
#